data_AF-A0AAP2S3I3-F1
#
_entry.id   AF-A0AAP2S3I3-F1
#
_cell.length_a   1.000
_cell.length_b   1.000
_cell.length_c   1.000
_cell.angle_alpha   90.00
_cell.angle_beta   90.00
_cell.angle_gamma   90.00
#
_symmetry.space_group_name_H-M   'P 1'
#
loop_
_entity.id
_entity.type
_entity.pdbx_description
1 polymer ?
#
loop_
_entity_poly.entity_id
_entity_poly.type
_entity_poly.pdbx_seq_one_letter_code
_entity_poly.pdbx_strand_id
1 'polypeptide(L)'
;MKRCIVGVHRPDSADPHRPGSETPQIWFSSLASLAAVLSDDNRGLLRLIHEKHPKSLTELAELSGRKVPNLSRTLRLMADYGLVSLQRNVRDVQPTVLAIEFLVVLD
;
A
#
# COMPACT_ATOMS: atom_id res chain seq x y z
N MET A 1 -14.36 -3.31 6.21
CA MET A 1 -12.87 -3.31 6.19
C MET A 1 -12.34 -2.26 7.15
N LYS A 2 -11.07 -2.37 7.57
CA LYS A 2 -10.43 -1.37 8.42
C LYS A 2 -9.93 -0.23 7.53
N ARG A 3 -10.29 1.02 7.86
CA ARG A 3 -9.69 2.21 7.25
C ARG A 3 -8.23 2.31 7.69
N CYS A 4 -7.33 2.56 6.74
CA CYS A 4 -5.92 2.76 7.04
C CYS A 4 -5.65 4.27 7.16
N ILE A 5 -5.18 4.69 8.34
CA ILE A 5 -4.82 6.09 8.59
C ILE A 5 -3.35 6.25 8.24
N VAL A 6 -3.06 7.16 7.32
CA VAL A 6 -1.74 7.41 6.77
C VAL A 6 -1.30 8.81 7.16
N GLY A 7 -0.15 8.90 7.81
CA GLY A 7 0.47 10.15 8.25
C GLY A 7 1.70 10.47 7.43
N VAL A 8 1.95 11.76 7.21
CA VAL A 8 3.21 12.25 6.64
C VAL A 8 3.94 13.02 7.73
N HIS A 9 5.12 12.56 8.12
CA HIS A 9 5.93 13.23 9.13
C HIS A 9 7.12 13.94 8.45
N ARG A 10 7.35 15.20 8.80
CA ARG A 10 8.63 15.87 8.51
C ARG A 10 9.66 15.37 9.52
N PRO A 11 10.86 14.91 9.10
CA PRO A 11 11.84 14.25 9.96
C PRO A 11 12.34 15.04 11.19
N ASP A 12 11.88 16.28 11.38
CA ASP A 12 12.31 17.21 12.43
C ASP A 12 11.22 17.45 13.53
N SER A 13 10.00 16.94 13.36
CA SER A 13 8.88 17.24 14.28
C SER A 13 8.76 16.22 15.41
N ALA A 14 9.56 16.37 16.47
CA ALA A 14 9.42 15.58 17.69
C ALA A 14 8.02 15.77 18.33
N ASP A 15 7.05 14.89 18.01
CA ASP A 15 6.13 14.23 18.95
C ASP A 15 5.18 13.26 18.20
N PRO A 16 5.26 11.93 18.39
CA PRO A 16 4.34 10.98 17.76
C PRO A 16 2.97 10.86 18.47
N HIS A 17 2.69 11.64 19.52
CA HIS A 17 1.50 11.52 20.36
C HIS A 17 0.82 12.87 20.60
N ARG A 18 0.19 13.43 19.56
CA ARG A 18 -0.89 14.41 19.73
C ARG A 18 -2.14 13.68 20.24
N PRO A 19 -2.57 13.86 21.50
CA PRO A 19 -3.77 13.18 22.00
C PRO A 19 -5.00 13.89 21.45
N GLY A 20 -5.77 13.21 20.59
CA GLY A 20 -7.08 13.70 20.11
C GLY A 20 -7.34 13.57 18.60
N SER A 21 -6.34 13.24 17.79
CA SER A 21 -6.48 13.10 16.34
C SER A 21 -6.12 11.66 15.92
N GLU A 22 -6.86 11.11 14.95
CA GLU A 22 -6.68 9.78 14.38
C GLU A 22 -5.19 9.39 14.21
N THR A 23 -4.68 8.49 15.05
CA THR A 23 -3.26 8.15 15.11
C THR A 23 -2.85 7.39 13.84
N PRO A 24 -1.86 7.88 13.07
CA PRO A 24 -1.42 7.21 11.86
C PRO A 24 -0.87 5.80 12.13
N GLN A 25 -1.33 4.83 11.36
CA GLN A 25 -0.79 3.46 11.37
C GLN A 25 0.45 3.33 10.48
N ILE A 26 0.55 4.17 9.45
CA ILE A 26 1.66 4.19 8.50
C ILE A 26 2.22 5.62 8.42
N TRP A 27 3.54 5.74 8.48
CA TRP A 27 4.25 7.01 8.36
C TRP A 27 5.05 7.09 7.05
N PHE A 28 4.85 8.17 6.31
CA PHE A 28 5.65 8.51 5.13
C PHE A 28 6.61 9.65 5.46
N SER A 29 7.81 9.61 4.85
CA SER A 29 8.84 10.64 5.01
C SER A 29 8.52 11.96 4.30
N SER A 30 7.59 11.92 3.34
CA SER A 30 7.14 13.11 2.59
C SER A 30 5.81 12.87 1.89
N LEU A 31 5.13 13.95 1.53
CA LEU A 31 3.91 13.91 0.72
C LEU A 31 4.20 13.36 -0.68
N ALA A 32 5.39 13.62 -1.22
CA ALA A 32 5.82 13.07 -2.52
C ALA A 32 5.93 11.54 -2.46
N SER A 33 6.51 10.99 -1.39
CA SER A 33 6.59 9.54 -1.18
C SER A 33 5.20 8.92 -1.02
N LEU A 34 4.30 9.58 -0.29
CA LEU A 34 2.90 9.17 -0.16
C LEU A 34 2.20 9.13 -1.53
N ALA A 35 2.29 10.21 -2.30
CA ALA A 35 1.67 10.32 -3.62
C ALA A 35 2.20 9.28 -4.62
N ALA A 36 3.49 8.92 -4.53
CA ALA A 36 4.07 7.87 -5.35
C ALA A 36 3.52 6.47 -5.01
N VAL A 37 3.29 6.18 -3.73
CA VAL A 37 2.79 4.88 -3.27
C VAL A 37 1.28 4.77 -3.46
N LEU A 38 0.51 5.80 -3.12
CA LEU A 38 -0.94 5.85 -3.25
C LEU A 38 -1.42 6.63 -4.49
N SER A 39 -0.65 6.57 -5.59
CA SER A 39 -1.07 7.11 -6.87
C SER A 39 -2.37 6.45 -7.37
N ASP A 40 -3.08 7.09 -8.30
CA ASP A 40 -4.32 6.52 -8.85
C ASP A 40 -4.13 5.13 -9.47
N ASP A 41 -3.05 4.92 -10.24
CA ASP A 41 -2.68 3.61 -10.78
C ASP A 41 -2.51 2.55 -9.68
N ASN A 42 -1.85 2.93 -8.59
CA ASN A 42 -1.56 2.03 -7.49
C ASN A 42 -2.81 1.75 -6.63
N ARG A 43 -3.67 2.74 -6.42
CA ARG A 43 -4.98 2.54 -5.79
C ARG A 43 -5.89 1.67 -6.64
N GLY A 44 -5.86 1.85 -7.97
CA GLY A 44 -6.53 0.97 -8.92
C GLY A 44 -6.02 -0.46 -8.84
N LEU A 45 -4.70 -0.65 -8.75
CA LEU A 45 -4.08 -1.96 -8.54
C LEU A 45 -4.55 -2.62 -7.23
N LEU A 46 -4.58 -1.87 -6.12
CA LEU A 46 -5.06 -2.40 -4.84
C LEU A 46 -6.54 -2.83 -4.92
N ARG A 47 -7.40 -2.05 -5.58
CA ARG A 47 -8.80 -2.43 -5.83
C ARG A 47 -8.89 -3.70 -6.67
N LEU A 48 -8.11 -3.78 -7.75
CA LEU A 48 -8.11 -4.95 -8.63
C LEU A 48 -7.69 -6.23 -7.88
N ILE A 49 -6.64 -6.17 -7.06
CA ILE A 49 -6.20 -7.31 -6.25
C ILE A 49 -7.30 -7.69 -5.24
N HIS A 50 -7.95 -6.70 -4.64
CA HIS A 50 -9.05 -6.95 -3.71
C HIS A 50 -10.25 -7.62 -4.38
N GLU A 51 -10.66 -7.15 -5.56
CA GLU A 51 -11.85 -7.66 -6.26
C GLU A 51 -11.61 -9.03 -6.92
N LYS A 52 -10.42 -9.24 -7.49
CA LYS A 52 -10.11 -10.44 -8.29
C LYS A 52 -9.40 -11.53 -7.51
N HIS A 53 -8.82 -11.22 -6.35
CA HIS A 53 -8.08 -12.18 -5.52
C HIS A 53 -7.10 -13.06 -6.31
N PRO A 54 -6.18 -12.47 -7.11
CA PRO A 54 -5.26 -13.23 -7.94
C PRO A 54 -4.42 -14.18 -7.08
N LYS A 55 -4.15 -15.37 -7.60
CA LYS A 55 -3.38 -16.44 -6.97
C LYS A 55 -1.88 -16.30 -7.22
N SER A 56 -1.47 -15.51 -8.19
CA SER A 56 -0.06 -15.27 -8.52
C SER A 56 0.19 -13.84 -9.03
N LEU A 57 1.47 -13.44 -9.07
CA LEU A 57 1.89 -12.19 -9.71
C LEU A 57 1.71 -12.22 -11.23
N THR A 58 1.78 -13.41 -11.85
CA THR A 58 1.57 -13.59 -13.29
C THR A 58 0.12 -13.35 -13.66
N GLU A 59 -0.83 -13.92 -12.90
CA GLU A 59 -2.25 -13.65 -13.09
C GLU A 59 -2.58 -12.17 -12.87
N LEU A 60 -2.01 -11.55 -11.84
CA LEU A 60 -2.17 -10.12 -11.62
C LEU A 60 -1.62 -9.28 -12.78
N ALA A 61 -0.50 -9.69 -13.37
CA ALA A 61 0.09 -9.02 -14.54
C ALA A 61 -0.84 -9.06 -15.75
N GLU A 62 -1.49 -10.20 -15.99
CA GLU A 62 -2.49 -10.35 -17.06
C GLU A 62 -3.72 -9.48 -16.79
N LEU A 63 -4.25 -9.50 -15.56
CA LEU A 63 -5.42 -8.70 -15.18
C LEU A 63 -5.15 -7.19 -15.23
N SER A 64 -3.96 -6.74 -14.82
CA SER A 64 -3.63 -5.33 -14.76
C SER A 64 -2.97 -4.80 -16.03
N GLY A 65 -2.59 -5.67 -16.97
CA GLY A 65 -1.79 -5.31 -18.15
C GLY A 65 -0.38 -4.81 -17.84
N ARG A 66 0.15 -5.09 -16.64
CA ARG A 66 1.47 -4.58 -16.18
C ARG A 66 2.49 -5.71 -16.19
N LYS A 67 3.76 -5.37 -16.44
CA LYS A 67 4.85 -6.36 -16.39
C LYS A 67 5.10 -6.85 -14.95
N VAL A 68 5.28 -8.16 -14.78
CA VAL A 68 5.55 -8.81 -13.47
C VAL A 68 6.69 -8.14 -12.66
N PRO A 69 7.85 -7.78 -13.24
CA PRO A 69 8.91 -7.13 -12.47
C PRO A 69 8.49 -5.77 -11.87
N ASN A 70 7.64 -5.02 -12.58
CA ASN A 70 7.14 -3.73 -12.10
C ASN A 70 6.13 -3.91 -10.97
N LEU A 71 5.25 -4.91 -11.09
CA LEU A 71 4.32 -5.27 -10.03
C LEU A 71 5.06 -5.74 -8.78
N SER A 72 6.07 -6.60 -8.93
CA SER A 72 6.87 -7.11 -7.81
C SER A 72 7.53 -5.99 -7.02
N ARG A 73 8.15 -5.00 -7.69
CA ARG A 73 8.74 -3.84 -7.01
C ARG A 73 7.70 -2.99 -6.29
N THR A 74 6.58 -2.71 -6.96
CA THR A 74 5.48 -1.89 -6.40
C THR A 74 4.86 -2.57 -5.18
N LEU A 75 4.54 -3.86 -5.29
CA LEU A 75 3.91 -4.62 -4.21
C LEU A 75 4.84 -4.85 -3.02
N ARG A 76 6.16 -4.94 -3.26
CA ARG A 76 7.13 -5.01 -2.17
C ARG A 76 7.15 -3.71 -1.37
N LEU A 77 7.20 -2.58 -2.05
CA LEU A 77 7.12 -1.27 -1.40
C LEU A 77 5.82 -1.13 -0.60
N MET A 78 4.69 -1.50 -1.19
CA MET A 78 3.39 -1.50 -0.49
C MET A 78 3.34 -2.47 0.69
N ALA A 79 4.04 -3.61 0.61
CA ALA A 79 4.13 -4.56 1.70
C ALA A 79 4.99 -4.05 2.85
N ASP A 80 6.07 -3.32 2.56
CA ASP A 80 6.90 -2.66 3.59
C ASP A 80 6.08 -1.62 4.37
N TYR A 81 5.12 -0.95 3.72
CA TYR A 81 4.15 -0.07 4.37
C TYR A 81 2.98 -0.80 5.02
N GLY A 82 2.84 -2.11 4.90
CA GLY A 82 1.71 -2.86 5.44
C GLY A 82 0.39 -2.64 4.70
N LEU A 83 0.43 -2.16 3.45
CA LEU A 83 -0.75 -2.00 2.59
C LEU A 83 -1.16 -3.32 1.92
N VAL A 84 -0.19 -4.19 1.69
CA VAL A 84 -0.32 -5.50 1.02
C VAL A 84 0.45 -6.55 1.81
N SER A 85 -0.08 -7.77 1.89
CA SER A 85 0.66 -8.95 2.31
C SER A 85 1.03 -9.79 1.10
N LEU A 86 2.28 -10.26 1.06
CA LEU A 86 2.79 -11.14 0.02
C LEU A 86 3.01 -12.53 0.61
N GLN A 87 2.08 -13.44 0.33
CA GLN A 87 2.19 -14.83 0.76
C GLN A 87 2.98 -15.63 -0.27
N ARG A 88 4.11 -16.20 0.15
CA ARG A 88 4.92 -17.05 -0.71
C ARG A 88 4.45 -18.49 -0.59
N ASN A 89 3.99 -19.04 -1.70
CA ASN A 89 3.74 -20.46 -1.87
C ASN A 89 4.95 -21.12 -2.56
N VAL A 90 4.93 -22.44 -2.67
CA VAL A 90 6.06 -23.25 -3.18
C VAL A 90 6.58 -22.78 -4.55
N ARG A 91 5.72 -22.20 -5.40
CA ARG A 91 6.08 -21.74 -6.75
C ARG A 91 5.72 -20.29 -7.07
N ASP A 92 4.83 -19.68 -6.28
CA ASP A 92 4.23 -18.40 -6.62
C ASP A 92 4.10 -17.46 -5.42
N VAL A 93 4.01 -16.16 -5.72
CA VAL A 93 3.72 -15.13 -4.72
C VAL A 93 2.29 -14.67 -4.92
N GLN A 94 1.46 -14.87 -3.90
CA GLN A 94 0.08 -14.45 -3.87
C GLN A 94 -0.04 -13.11 -3.11
N PRO A 95 -0.45 -12.02 -3.79
CA PRO A 95 -0.69 -10.74 -3.13
C PRO A 95 -2.09 -10.69 -2.50
N THR A 96 -2.18 -10.18 -1.27
CA THR A 96 -3.44 -9.91 -0.56
C THR A 96 -3.44 -8.48 -0.06
N VAL A 97 -4.49 -7.72 -0.35
CA VAL A 97 -4.61 -6.32 0.08
C VAL A 97 -5.13 -6.23 1.50
N LEU A 98 -4.50 -5.38 2.32
CA LEU A 98 -4.87 -5.14 3.72
C LEU A 98 -5.74 -3.90 3.88
N ALA A 99 -5.63 -2.92 2.97
CA ALA A 99 -6.42 -1.70 2.97
C ALA A 99 -6.70 -1.18 1.55
N ILE A 100 -7.90 -0.66 1.32
CA ILE A 100 -8.34 -0.03 0.07
C ILE A 100 -8.88 1.40 0.27
N GLU A 101 -9.04 1.81 1.53
CA GLU A 101 -9.49 3.14 1.95
C GLU A 101 -8.41 3.77 2.82
N PHE A 102 -8.05 5.00 2.48
CA PHE A 102 -6.95 5.73 3.10
C PHE A 102 -7.45 7.09 3.56
N LEU A 103 -7.19 7.41 4.83
CA LEU A 103 -7.33 8.77 5.35
C LEU A 103 -5.93 9.36 5.49
N VAL A 104 -5.69 10.49 4.83
CA VAL A 104 -4.41 11.19 4.91
C VAL A 104 -4.54 12.35 5.88
N VAL A 105 -3.70 12.35 6.90
CA VAL A 105 -3.58 13.46 7.86
C VAL A 105 -2.26 14.18 7.61
N LEU A 106 -2.34 15.48 7.37
CA LEU A 106 -1.20 16.38 7.20
C LEU A 106 -1.12 17.30 8.43
N ASP A 107 0.10 17.58 8.89
CA ASP A 107 0.38 18.66 9.86
C ASP A 107 0.50 20.02 9.15
#